data_AF-A0A6L9ZTA1-F1
#
_entry.id   AF-A0A6L9ZTA1-F1
#
_cell.length_a   1.000
_cell.length_b   1.000
_cell.length_c   1.000
_cell.angle_alpha   90.00
_cell.angle_beta   90.00
_cell.angle_gamma   90.00
#
_symmetry.space_group_name_H-M   'P 1'
#
loop_
_entity.id
_entity.type
_entity.pdbx_description
1 polymer ?
#
loop_
_entity_poly.entity_id
_entity_poly.type
_entity_poly.pdbx_seq_one_letter_code
_entity_poly.pdbx_strand_id
1 'polypeptide(L)' 'MKARYKYRIYPTKGQQTKLARLFGCVRVVWNDSLACCQQKYKLTENKPSNSQLQKQFIT' A
#
# COMPACT_ATOMS: atom_id res chain seq x y z
N MET A 1 -16.13 -5.98 -18.19
CA MET A 1 -16.77 -6.15 -16.86
C MET A 1 -15.76 -6.79 -15.91
N LYS A 2 -15.32 -6.13 -14.83
CA LYS A 2 -14.43 -6.76 -13.84
C LYS A 2 -15.30 -7.54 -12.85
N ALA A 3 -15.20 -8.86 -12.83
CA ALA A 3 -15.89 -9.68 -11.84
C ALA A 3 -15.44 -9.28 -10.43
N ARG A 4 -16.42 -9.03 -9.54
CA ARG A 4 -16.15 -8.86 -8.10
C ARG A 4 -16.46 -10.17 -7.43
N TYR A 5 -15.42 -10.84 -6.94
CA TYR A 5 -15.58 -12.08 -6.21
C TYR A 5 -15.72 -11.81 -4.72
N LYS A 6 -16.70 -12.45 -4.08
CA LYS A 6 -16.90 -12.41 -2.64
C LYS A 6 -16.48 -13.75 -2.06
N TYR A 7 -15.29 -13.79 -1.48
CA TYR A 7 -14.77 -14.99 -0.81
C TYR A 7 -14.71 -14.76 0.70
N ARG A 8 -14.97 -15.83 1.46
CA ARG A 8 -14.69 -15.89 2.90
C ARG A 8 -13.52 -16.85 3.10
N ILE A 9 -12.51 -16.40 3.83
CA ILE A 9 -11.31 -17.20 4.13
C ILE A 9 -11.24 -17.51 5.62
N TYR A 10 -10.76 -18.69 5.96
CA TYR A 10 -10.57 -19.17 7.34
C TYR A 10 -9.11 -19.57 7.56
N PRO A 11 -8.22 -18.58 7.80
CA PRO A 11 -6.78 -18.84 7.85
C PRO A 11 -6.38 -19.62 9.10
N THR A 12 -5.44 -20.55 8.94
CA THR A 12 -4.77 -21.21 10.07
C THR A 12 -3.96 -20.21 10.89
N LYS A 13 -3.58 -20.56 12.13
CA LYS A 13 -2.77 -19.66 13.00
C LYS A 13 -1.50 -19.16 12.30
N GLY A 14 -0.78 -20.04 11.60
CA GLY A 14 0.42 -19.66 10.84
C GLY A 14 0.13 -18.70 9.68
N GLN A 15 -1.02 -18.86 9.00
CA GLN A 15 -1.45 -17.95 7.94
C GLN A 15 -1.84 -16.58 8.49
N GLN A 16 -2.53 -16.53 9.64
CA GLN A 16 -2.88 -15.26 10.30
C GLN A 16 -1.63 -14.42 10.62
N THR A 17 -0.60 -15.05 11.17
CA THR A 17 0.68 -14.36 11.46
C THR A 17 1.33 -13.84 10.17
N LYS A 18 1.36 -14.64 9.11
CA LYS A 18 1.91 -14.20 7.80
C LYS A 18 1.13 -13.03 7.21
N LEU A 19 -0.20 -13.09 7.26
CA LEU A 19 -1.08 -12.02 6.79
C LEU A 19 -0.90 -10.74 7.61
N ALA A 20 -0.82 -10.84 8.94
CA ALA A 20 -0.58 -9.69 9.82
C ALA A 20 0.74 -8.99 9.48
N ARG A 21 1.82 -9.76 9.26
CA ARG A 21 3.11 -9.22 8.83
C ARG A 21 3.00 -8.54 7.47
N LEU A 22 2.39 -9.21 6.48
CA LEU A 22 2.20 -8.65 5.14
C LEU A 22 1.43 -7.33 5.18
N PHE A 23 0.27 -7.30 5.85
CA PHE A 23 -0.55 -6.09 5.94
C PHE A 23 0.16 -4.98 6.72
N GLY A 24 0.96 -5.33 7.73
CA GLY A 24 1.83 -4.38 8.43
C GLY A 24 2.83 -3.72 7.49
N CYS A 25 3.62 -4.52 6.76
CA CYS A 25 4.62 -4.01 5.81
C CYS A 25 3.98 -3.14 4.71
N VAL A 26 2.85 -3.59 4.14
CA VAL A 26 2.13 -2.84 3.10
C VAL A 26 1.61 -1.51 3.65
N ARG A 27 1.10 -1.48 4.89
CA ARG A 27 0.58 -0.26 5.51
C ARG A 27 1.67 0.79 5.75
N VAL A 28 2.87 0.37 6.13
CA VAL A 28 4.02 1.28 6.31
C VAL A 28 4.34 1.99 5.00
N VAL A 29 4.61 1.22 3.94
CA VAL A 29 4.93 1.76 2.60
C VAL A 29 3.81 2.64 2.07
N TRP A 30 2.55 2.26 2.29
CA TRP A 30 1.40 3.07 1.91
C TRP A 30 1.37 4.42 2.63
N ASN A 31 1.56 4.43 3.95
CA ASN A 31 1.54 5.66 4.73
C ASN A 31 2.69 6.60 4.36
N ASP A 32 3.89 6.06 4.14
CA ASP A 32 5.06 6.84 3.75
C ASP A 32 4.88 7.47 2.36
N SER A 33 4.37 6.68 1.40
CA SER A 33 4.08 7.19 0.05
C SER A 33 2.96 8.23 0.05
N LEU A 34 1.93 8.06 0.88
CA LEU A 34 0.85 9.05 1.04
C LEU A 34 1.37 10.35 1.67
N ALA A 35 2.18 10.26 2.72
CA ALA A 35 2.79 11.42 3.35
C ALA A 35 3.66 12.21 2.36
N CYS A 36 4.49 11.51 1.58
CA CYS A 36 5.28 12.12 0.50
C CYS A 36 4.40 12.81 -0.55
N CYS A 37 3.31 12.17 -0.98
CA CYS A 37 2.36 12.78 -1.91
C CYS A 37 1.78 14.08 -1.36
N GLN A 38 1.33 14.07 -0.09
CA GLN A 38 0.73 15.24 0.55
C GLN A 38 1.75 16.38 0.69
N GLN A 39 2.99 16.07 1.08
CA GLN A 39 4.05 17.07 1.19
C GLN A 39 4.39 17.69 -0.16
N LYS A 40 4.61 16.88 -1.20
CA LYS A 40 4.91 17.38 -2.55
C LYS A 40 3.76 18.23 -3.10
N TYR A 41 2.53 17.77 -2.93
CA TYR A 41 1.36 18.52 -3.38
C TYR A 41 1.26 19.89 -2.70
N LYS A 42 1.52 19.98 -1.40
CA LYS A 42 1.54 21.28 -0.69
C LYS A 42 2.62 22.24 -1.19
N LEU A 43 3.73 21.73 -1.71
CA LEU A 43 4.87 22.54 -2.15
C LEU A 43 4.79 22.92 -3.63
N THR A 44 4.28 22.03 -4.48
CA THR A 44 4.36 22.17 -5.95
C THR A 44 3.01 22.15 -6.64
N GLU A 45 1.91 22.00 -5.90
CA GLU A 45 0.54 21.74 -6.40
C GLU A 45 0.43 20.49 -7.29
N ASN A 46 1.47 19.65 -7.32
CA ASN A 46 1.56 18.49 -8.20
C ASN A 46 1.82 17.23 -7.39
N LYS A 47 1.01 16.19 -7.66
CA LYS A 47 1.18 14.88 -7.04
C LYS A 47 2.23 14.06 -7.82
N PRO A 48 3.19 13.40 -7.15
CA PRO A 48 4.13 12.49 -7.81
C PRO A 48 3.41 11.33 -8.52
N SER A 49 3.97 10.89 -9.63
CA SER A 49 3.43 9.76 -10.40
C SER A 49 3.65 8.44 -9.68
N ASN A 50 2.86 7.42 -10.02
CA ASN A 50 2.99 6.08 -9.43
C ASN A 50 4.39 5.48 -9.69
N SER A 51 4.97 5.68 -10.88
CA SER A 51 6.31 5.17 -11.20
C SER A 51 7.41 5.83 -10.35
N GLN A 52 7.25 7.11 -9.99
CA GLN A 52 8.16 7.80 -9.08
C GLN A 52 8.03 7.26 -7.65
N LEU A 53 6.81 7.05 -7.17
CA LEU A 53 6.56 6.49 -5.84
C LEU A 53 7.11 5.05 -5.71
N GLN A 54 6.93 4.22 -6.73
CA GLN A 54 7.46 2.85 -6.74
C GLN A 54 8.98 2.84 -6.61
N LYS A 55 9.70 3.62 -7.43
CA LYS A 55 11.16 3.73 -7.34
C LYS A 55 11.67 4.22 -5.98
N GLN A 56 10.86 4.99 -5.25
CA GLN A 56 11.24 5.57 -3.98
C GLN A 56 10.94 4.66 -2.78
N PHE A 57 9.82 3.94 -2.80
CA PHE A 57 9.31 3.20 -1.63
C PHE A 57 9.26 1.68 -1.81
N ILE A 58 9.44 1.18 -3.03
CA ILE A 58 9.41 -0.24 -3.35
C ILE A 58 10.77 -0.60 -3.95
N THR A 59 11.56 -1.38 -3.21
CA THR A 59 12.86 -1.90 -3.64
C THR A 59 12.71 -3.14 -4.50
#